data_AF-A0A484KBY6-F1
#
_entry.id   AF-A0A484KBY6-F1
#
_cell.length_a   1.000
_cell.length_b   1.000
_cell.length_c   1.000
_cell.angle_alpha   90.00
_cell.angle_beta   90.00
_cell.angle_gamma   90.00
#
_symmetry.space_group_name_H-M   'P 1'
#
loop_
_entity.id
_entity.type
_entity.pdbx_description
1 polymer ?
#
loop_
_entity_poly.entity_id
_entity_poly.type
_entity_poly.pdbx_seq_one_letter_code
_entity_poly.pdbx_strand_id
1 'polypeptide(L)'
;MLKIDMGCHIDGFIAVVAHTHVLQEGPVTGKAADVIAAANTAAEVALRLVRPGKKNSDVTEAIQKVAAAYDCKIVEGVLSHQMKQFVIDANKVVLSVSNPETRVDDAEFEENEVYSIDIVTSTGEGKPKLIDEKQTTIYKRAVDKTYSLKMKASRFILSEINQKFPIMPFNARDLEEKRARLGLLECVNHDLL
;
A
#
# COMPACT_ATOMS: atom_id res chain seq x y z
N MET A 1 -4.08 7.84 18.19
CA MET A 1 -3.43 6.70 17.51
C MET A 1 -2.88 7.19 16.18
N LEU A 2 -1.58 7.06 15.96
CA LEU A 2 -0.88 7.45 14.73
C LEU A 2 -0.38 6.21 14.01
N LYS A 3 -0.31 6.31 12.69
CA LYS A 3 0.27 5.31 11.80
C LYS A 3 1.41 6.00 11.06
N ILE A 4 2.59 5.41 11.11
CA ILE A 4 3.78 5.87 10.40
C ILE A 4 4.07 4.82 9.34
N ASP A 5 4.18 5.22 8.09
CA ASP A 5 4.51 4.35 6.96
C ASP A 5 5.61 5.02 6.13
N MET A 6 6.64 4.25 5.81
CA MET A 6 7.80 4.71 5.07
C MET A 6 8.49 3.57 4.33
N GLY A 7 9.26 3.94 3.32
CA GLY A 7 10.08 3.00 2.57
C GLY A 7 11.40 3.61 2.12
N CYS A 8 12.35 2.73 1.85
CA CYS A 8 13.59 3.06 1.19
C CYS A 8 13.96 1.97 0.17
N HIS A 9 14.94 2.25 -0.68
CA HIS A 9 15.51 1.24 -1.54
C HIS A 9 17.00 1.46 -1.75
N ILE A 10 17.70 0.37 -2.06
CA ILE A 10 19.09 0.39 -2.51
C ILE A 10 19.13 -0.39 -3.82
N ASP A 11 19.57 0.25 -4.91
CA ASP A 11 19.63 -0.38 -6.25
C ASP A 11 18.32 -1.08 -6.66
N GLY A 12 17.18 -0.44 -6.37
CA GLY A 12 15.85 -0.98 -6.66
C GLY A 12 15.35 -2.07 -5.71
N PHE A 13 16.14 -2.56 -4.77
CA PHE A 13 15.68 -3.47 -3.73
C PHE A 13 15.00 -2.69 -2.61
N ILE A 14 13.71 -2.96 -2.39
CA ILE A 14 12.82 -2.13 -1.57
C ILE A 14 12.68 -2.72 -0.17
N ALA A 15 12.67 -1.83 0.83
CA ALA A 15 12.23 -2.13 2.18
C ALA A 15 11.16 -1.10 2.58
N VAL A 16 9.97 -1.58 2.98
CA VAL A 16 8.87 -0.76 3.50
C VAL A 16 8.50 -1.21 4.90
N VAL A 17 8.07 -0.28 5.73
CA VAL A 17 7.63 -0.56 7.10
C VAL A 17 6.54 0.41 7.51
N ALA A 18 5.47 -0.15 8.09
CA ALA A 18 4.43 0.60 8.75
C ALA A 18 4.35 0.23 10.24
N HIS A 19 4.02 1.21 11.08
CA HIS A 19 3.88 1.03 12.52
C HIS A 19 2.73 1.88 13.07
N THR A 20 1.97 1.30 13.99
CA THR A 20 0.90 1.98 14.72
C THR A 20 1.31 2.25 16.16
N HIS A 21 1.19 3.50 16.57
CA HIS A 21 1.54 3.94 17.93
C HIS A 21 0.43 4.79 18.56
N VAL A 22 0.36 4.83 19.89
CA VAL A 22 -0.58 5.68 20.64
C VAL A 22 0.21 6.63 21.53
N LEU A 23 0.04 7.94 21.32
CA LEU A 23 0.62 8.97 22.18
C LEU A 23 -0.19 9.09 23.46
N GLN A 24 0.07 8.20 24.41
CA GLN A 24 -0.47 8.28 25.76
C GLN A 24 0.49 7.64 26.75
N GLU A 25 0.33 7.98 28.02
CA GLU A 25 0.98 7.29 29.12
C GLU A 25 0.07 6.15 29.62
N GLY A 26 0.68 5.04 30.04
CA GLY A 26 -0.04 3.87 30.55
C GLY A 26 -0.72 3.01 29.47
N PRO A 27 -1.42 1.95 29.90
CA PRO A 27 -1.97 0.95 28.99
C PRO A 27 -3.08 1.53 28.09
N VAL A 28 -3.03 1.17 26.81
CA VAL A 28 -4.15 1.41 25.87
C VAL A 28 -5.25 0.42 26.20
N THR A 29 -6.50 0.88 26.25
CA THR A 29 -7.67 0.05 26.58
C THR A 29 -8.83 0.28 25.61
N GLY A 30 -9.85 -0.60 25.69
CA GLY A 30 -11.05 -0.55 24.85
C GLY A 30 -10.74 -0.76 23.36
N LYS A 31 -11.63 -0.25 22.51
CA LYS A 31 -11.57 -0.46 21.04
C LYS A 31 -10.23 -0.11 20.39
N ALA A 32 -9.49 0.85 20.94
CA ALA A 32 -8.17 1.21 20.45
C ALA A 32 -7.12 0.12 20.74
N ALA A 33 -7.20 -0.53 21.90
CA ALA A 33 -6.35 -1.68 22.22
C ALA A 33 -6.74 -2.88 21.36
N ASP A 34 -8.04 -3.14 21.21
CA ASP A 34 -8.56 -4.27 20.44
C ASP A 34 -8.07 -4.23 18.99
N VAL A 35 -8.18 -3.08 18.32
CA VAL A 35 -7.77 -2.94 16.91
C VAL A 35 -6.26 -3.02 16.71
N ILE A 36 -5.46 -2.53 17.66
CA ILE A 36 -4.00 -2.64 17.64
C ILE A 36 -3.59 -4.11 17.84
N ALA A 37 -4.19 -4.78 18.83
CA ALA A 37 -3.93 -6.19 19.10
C ALA A 37 -4.36 -7.07 17.91
N ALA A 38 -5.49 -6.76 17.28
CA ALA A 38 -5.96 -7.41 16.07
C ALA A 38 -4.94 -7.29 14.92
N ALA A 39 -4.48 -6.06 14.63
CA ALA A 39 -3.48 -5.82 13.59
C ALA A 39 -2.17 -6.55 13.85
N ASN A 40 -1.64 -6.45 15.07
CA ASN A 40 -0.38 -7.09 15.45
C ASN A 40 -0.48 -8.62 15.39
N THR A 41 -1.56 -9.20 15.92
CA THR A 41 -1.80 -10.65 15.88
C THR A 41 -1.98 -11.13 14.44
N ALA A 42 -2.68 -10.38 13.60
CA ALA A 42 -2.85 -10.72 12.19
C ALA A 42 -1.51 -10.66 11.43
N ALA A 43 -0.68 -9.65 11.69
CA ALA A 43 0.68 -9.57 11.13
C ALA A 43 1.55 -10.76 11.56
N GLU A 44 1.48 -11.16 12.82
CA GLU A 44 2.17 -12.34 13.36
C GLU A 44 1.71 -13.65 12.73
N VAL A 45 0.41 -13.79 12.48
CA VAL A 45 -0.15 -14.96 11.79
C VAL A 45 0.28 -14.96 10.32
N ALA A 46 0.20 -13.82 9.64
CA ALA A 46 0.66 -13.67 8.26
C ALA A 46 2.16 -14.04 8.13
N LEU A 47 3.01 -13.57 9.04
CA LEU A 47 4.43 -13.90 9.10
C LEU A 47 4.70 -15.42 9.13
N ARG A 48 3.82 -16.20 9.76
CA ARG A 48 3.94 -17.67 9.87
C ARG A 48 3.36 -18.41 8.66
N LEU A 49 2.47 -17.77 7.90
CA LEU A 49 1.79 -18.35 6.74
C LEU A 49 2.47 -17.99 5.41
N VAL A 50 3.12 -16.84 5.31
CA VAL A 50 3.88 -16.41 4.14
C VAL A 50 5.20 -17.19 4.09
N ARG A 51 5.14 -18.39 3.51
CA ARG A 51 6.28 -19.30 3.34
C ARG A 51 6.05 -20.22 2.15
N PRO A 52 7.12 -20.78 1.55
CA PRO A 52 7.02 -21.64 0.39
C PRO A 52 5.99 -22.77 0.57
N GLY A 53 5.19 -23.04 -0.46
CA GLY A 53 4.16 -24.08 -0.45
C GLY A 53 2.81 -23.68 0.15
N LYS A 54 2.68 -22.44 0.64
CA LYS A 54 1.41 -21.88 1.14
C LYS A 54 0.77 -20.96 0.11
N LYS A 55 -0.56 -20.82 0.18
CA LYS A 55 -1.29 -19.96 -0.74
C LYS A 55 -1.54 -18.58 -0.16
N ASN A 56 -1.64 -17.58 -1.01
CA ASN A 56 -2.08 -16.23 -0.64
C ASN A 56 -3.46 -16.24 0.04
N SER A 57 -4.40 -17.06 -0.46
CA SER A 57 -5.74 -17.24 0.12
C SER A 57 -5.72 -17.68 1.59
N ASP A 58 -4.75 -18.53 1.99
CA ASP A 58 -4.61 -18.99 3.38
C ASP A 58 -4.36 -17.81 4.33
N VAL A 59 -3.55 -16.84 3.89
CA VAL A 59 -3.25 -15.62 4.64
C VAL A 59 -4.51 -14.75 4.75
N THR A 60 -5.20 -14.52 3.63
CA THR A 60 -6.45 -13.74 3.56
C THR A 60 -7.50 -14.26 4.52
N GLU A 61 -7.71 -15.58 4.59
CA GLU A 61 -8.67 -16.18 5.52
C GLU A 61 -8.24 -16.05 6.98
N ALA A 62 -6.96 -16.24 7.26
CA ALA A 62 -6.44 -16.25 8.61
C ALA A 62 -6.50 -14.85 9.26
N ILE A 63 -6.08 -13.80 8.54
CA ILE A 63 -6.11 -12.43 9.08
C ILE A 63 -7.54 -11.95 9.36
N GLN A 64 -8.52 -12.37 8.56
CA GLN A 64 -9.93 -12.07 8.79
C GLN A 64 -10.47 -12.77 10.04
N LYS A 65 -10.13 -14.05 10.25
CA LYS A 65 -10.48 -14.79 11.47
C LYS A 65 -9.88 -14.14 12.71
N VAL A 66 -8.63 -13.69 12.63
CA VAL A 66 -7.99 -12.94 13.72
C VAL A 66 -8.74 -11.65 14.01
N ALA A 67 -8.96 -10.79 13.00
CA ALA A 67 -9.65 -9.52 13.22
C ALA A 67 -11.05 -9.71 13.84
N ALA A 68 -11.80 -10.72 13.39
CA ALA A 68 -13.11 -11.04 13.94
C ALA A 68 -13.07 -11.43 15.43
N ALA A 69 -11.99 -12.08 15.90
CA ALA A 69 -11.85 -12.44 17.32
C ALA A 69 -11.66 -11.24 18.25
N TYR A 70 -11.32 -10.07 17.70
CA TYR A 70 -11.19 -8.79 18.41
C TYR A 70 -12.35 -7.83 18.09
N ASP A 71 -13.47 -8.33 17.55
CA ASP A 71 -14.59 -7.51 17.07
C ASP A 71 -14.17 -6.39 16.09
N CYS A 72 -13.11 -6.66 15.31
CA CYS A 72 -12.56 -5.77 14.30
C CYS A 72 -12.79 -6.34 12.89
N LYS A 73 -12.58 -5.50 11.88
CA LYS A 73 -12.61 -5.88 10.47
C LYS A 73 -11.28 -5.57 9.81
N ILE A 74 -10.83 -6.46 8.91
CA ILE A 74 -9.76 -6.13 7.97
C ILE A 74 -10.30 -5.12 6.96
N VAL A 75 -9.48 -4.16 6.56
CA VAL A 75 -9.88 -3.12 5.61
C VAL A 75 -9.87 -3.67 4.18
N GLU A 76 -10.96 -3.44 3.46
CA GLU A 76 -11.12 -3.79 2.05
C GLU A 76 -10.21 -2.94 1.14
N GLY A 77 -9.73 -3.54 0.05
CA GLY A 77 -8.90 -2.85 -0.94
C GLY A 77 -7.41 -2.78 -0.61
N VAL A 78 -6.97 -3.30 0.54
CA VAL A 78 -5.54 -3.41 0.88
C VAL A 78 -4.95 -4.65 0.19
N LEU A 79 -3.79 -4.47 -0.43
CA LEU A 79 -3.02 -5.49 -1.13
C LEU A 79 -1.61 -5.57 -0.53
N SER A 80 -1.19 -6.77 -0.19
CA SER A 80 0.22 -7.06 0.12
C SER A 80 0.90 -7.59 -1.13
N HIS A 81 1.99 -6.95 -1.57
CA HIS A 81 2.59 -7.23 -2.87
C HIS A 81 3.87 -8.04 -2.75
N GLN A 82 4.11 -8.92 -3.73
CA GLN A 82 5.47 -9.35 -4.03
C GLN A 82 6.29 -8.14 -4.48
N MET A 83 7.50 -8.02 -3.96
CA MET A 83 8.48 -7.03 -4.38
C MET A 83 9.57 -7.70 -5.22
N LYS A 84 10.04 -7.00 -6.26
CA LYS A 84 11.20 -7.37 -7.06
C LYS A 84 12.13 -6.17 -7.14
N GLN A 85 13.34 -6.36 -7.67
CA GLN A 85 14.20 -5.23 -7.98
C GLN A 85 13.45 -4.26 -8.89
N PHE A 86 13.36 -2.98 -8.50
CA PHE A 86 12.66 -1.92 -9.22
C PHE A 86 11.13 -2.04 -9.30
N VAL A 87 10.51 -2.99 -8.59
CA VAL A 87 9.05 -3.22 -8.62
C VAL A 87 8.51 -3.37 -7.20
N ILE A 88 7.77 -2.37 -6.72
CA ILE A 88 7.16 -2.37 -5.37
C ILE A 88 5.84 -3.15 -5.30
N ASP A 89 5.19 -3.35 -6.44
CA ASP A 89 3.81 -3.81 -6.56
C ASP A 89 3.67 -4.87 -7.67
N ALA A 90 4.43 -5.96 -7.57
CA ALA A 90 4.31 -7.04 -8.55
C ALA A 90 2.94 -7.73 -8.46
N ASN A 91 2.57 -8.45 -9.53
CA ASN A 91 1.23 -9.02 -9.70
C ASN A 91 0.87 -10.14 -8.72
N LYS A 92 1.86 -10.78 -8.09
CA LYS A 92 1.63 -11.83 -7.09
C LYS A 92 1.31 -11.16 -5.76
N VAL A 93 0.04 -11.20 -5.35
CA VAL A 93 -0.47 -10.41 -4.23
C VAL A 93 -1.26 -11.25 -3.24
N VAL A 94 -1.28 -10.81 -1.98
CA VAL A 94 -2.25 -11.25 -0.98
C VAL A 94 -3.31 -10.16 -0.85
N LEU A 95 -4.56 -10.54 -1.09
CA LEU A 95 -5.71 -9.65 -0.92
C LEU A 95 -6.16 -9.66 0.54
N SER A 96 -6.31 -8.50 1.18
CA SER A 96 -6.67 -8.44 2.60
C SER A 96 -8.11 -8.90 2.87
N VAL A 97 -9.04 -8.57 1.97
CA VAL A 97 -10.44 -9.03 2.01
C VAL A 97 -10.90 -9.38 0.61
N SER A 98 -11.40 -10.61 0.43
CA SER A 98 -12.03 -11.01 -0.83
C SER A 98 -13.36 -10.30 -1.02
N ASN A 99 -13.54 -9.64 -2.16
CA ASN A 99 -14.83 -9.09 -2.57
C ASN A 99 -15.11 -9.43 -4.05
N PRO A 100 -16.38 -9.35 -4.52
CA PRO A 100 -16.71 -9.75 -5.90
C PRO A 100 -16.05 -8.89 -6.99
N GLU A 101 -15.72 -7.63 -6.67
CA GLU A 101 -15.19 -6.62 -7.59
C GLU A 101 -13.66 -6.69 -7.73
N THR A 102 -12.97 -7.13 -6.69
CA THR A 102 -11.51 -7.24 -6.59
C THR A 102 -11.14 -8.71 -6.46
N ARG A 103 -10.68 -9.30 -7.56
CA ARG A 103 -10.17 -10.67 -7.59
C ARG A 103 -8.68 -10.64 -7.85
N VAL A 104 -7.96 -11.48 -7.13
CA VAL A 104 -6.54 -11.73 -7.34
C VAL A 104 -6.38 -13.21 -7.68
N ASP A 105 -5.36 -13.53 -8.47
CA ASP A 105 -5.09 -14.91 -8.82
C ASP A 105 -4.64 -15.70 -7.59
N ASP A 106 -5.10 -16.94 -7.49
CA ASP A 106 -4.57 -17.87 -6.51
C ASP A 106 -3.09 -18.09 -6.80
N ALA A 107 -2.25 -17.86 -5.79
CA ALA A 107 -0.81 -17.95 -5.93
C ALA A 107 -0.20 -18.69 -4.75
N GLU A 108 0.76 -19.56 -5.03
CA GLU A 108 1.55 -20.27 -4.04
C GLU A 108 2.88 -19.53 -3.82
N PHE A 109 3.26 -19.26 -2.58
CA PHE A 109 4.56 -18.66 -2.26
C PHE A 109 5.71 -19.59 -2.63
N GLU A 110 6.81 -19.04 -3.12
CA GLU A 110 7.99 -19.76 -3.57
C GLU A 110 9.24 -19.31 -2.81
N GLU A 111 10.32 -20.12 -2.86
CA GLU A 111 11.60 -19.74 -2.29
C GLU A 111 12.19 -18.50 -2.98
N ASN A 112 12.92 -17.69 -2.21
CA ASN A 112 13.60 -16.47 -2.70
C ASN A 112 12.66 -15.35 -3.18
N GLU A 113 11.38 -15.42 -2.85
CA GLU A 113 10.45 -14.31 -3.04
C GLU A 113 10.47 -13.34 -1.86
N VAL A 114 10.23 -12.06 -2.14
CA VAL A 114 10.14 -10.99 -1.14
C VAL A 114 8.76 -10.38 -1.21
N TYR A 115 8.16 -10.10 -0.05
CA TYR A 115 6.82 -9.54 0.06
C TYR A 115 6.78 -8.35 1.02
N SER A 116 5.97 -7.35 0.69
CA SER A 116 5.49 -6.35 1.64
C SER A 116 4.14 -6.78 2.16
N ILE A 117 4.09 -7.24 3.42
CA ILE A 117 2.84 -7.61 4.08
C ILE A 117 2.26 -6.40 4.78
N ASP A 118 1.10 -5.93 4.31
CA ASP A 118 0.39 -4.77 4.85
C ASP A 118 -0.94 -5.19 5.48
N ILE A 119 -1.09 -4.88 6.77
CA ILE A 119 -2.23 -5.26 7.60
C ILE A 119 -2.89 -4.01 8.13
N VAL A 120 -4.08 -3.72 7.63
CA VAL A 120 -4.90 -2.61 8.10
C VAL A 120 -6.20 -3.15 8.68
N THR A 121 -6.46 -2.83 9.94
CA THR A 121 -7.67 -3.20 10.67
C THR A 121 -8.49 -1.97 11.03
N SER A 122 -9.80 -2.17 11.22
CA SER A 122 -10.76 -1.14 11.57
C SER A 122 -11.70 -1.63 12.67
N THR A 123 -12.09 -0.70 13.54
CA THR A 123 -13.16 -0.89 14.52
C THR A 123 -14.56 -0.64 13.93
N GLY A 124 -14.63 -0.19 12.67
CA GLY A 124 -15.85 0.02 11.90
C GLY A 124 -16.10 -1.10 10.89
N GLU A 125 -16.76 -0.76 9.79
CA GLU A 125 -17.17 -1.74 8.76
C GLU A 125 -16.02 -2.27 7.89
N GLY A 126 -14.82 -1.69 7.99
CA GLY A 126 -13.68 -2.08 7.14
C GLY A 126 -13.76 -1.58 5.69
N LYS A 127 -14.74 -0.71 5.37
CA LYS A 127 -14.95 -0.17 4.01
C LYS A 127 -14.47 1.28 3.92
N PRO A 128 -13.26 1.53 3.39
CA PRO A 128 -12.75 2.89 3.24
C PRO A 128 -13.58 3.64 2.19
N LYS A 129 -13.78 4.94 2.41
CA LYS A 129 -14.44 5.85 1.46
C LYS A 129 -13.47 6.98 1.14
N LEU A 130 -13.33 7.30 -0.14
CA LEU A 130 -12.59 8.47 -0.56
C LEU A 130 -13.34 9.73 -0.08
N ILE A 131 -12.66 10.57 0.68
CA ILE A 131 -13.24 11.82 1.20
C ILE A 131 -13.03 12.95 0.20
N ASP A 132 -11.79 13.16 -0.24
CA ASP A 132 -11.42 14.19 -1.23
C ASP A 132 -10.21 13.72 -2.05
N GLU A 133 -10.41 13.53 -3.34
CA GLU A 133 -9.37 13.14 -4.29
C GLU A 133 -8.24 14.19 -4.38
N LYS A 134 -8.55 15.46 -4.11
CA LYS A 134 -7.55 16.54 -4.16
C LYS A 134 -6.51 16.44 -3.04
N GLN A 135 -6.73 15.59 -2.04
CA GLN A 135 -5.78 15.35 -0.95
C GLN A 135 -4.72 14.29 -1.31
N THR A 136 -4.84 13.63 -2.47
CA THR A 136 -3.82 12.68 -2.92
C THR A 136 -2.50 13.41 -3.17
N THR A 137 -1.47 13.05 -2.41
CA THR A 137 -0.13 13.64 -2.50
C THR A 137 0.96 12.63 -2.81
N ILE A 138 0.63 11.33 -2.87
CA ILE A 138 1.57 10.26 -3.20
C ILE A 138 1.17 9.69 -4.56
N TYR A 139 2.15 9.57 -5.46
CA TYR A 139 1.96 9.12 -6.85
C TYR A 139 3.07 8.16 -7.24
N LYS A 140 2.86 7.34 -8.28
CA LYS A 140 3.89 6.43 -8.80
C LYS A 140 3.83 6.39 -10.33
N ARG A 141 4.97 6.51 -10.99
CA ARG A 141 5.02 6.44 -12.46
C ARG A 141 4.48 5.11 -13.01
N ALA A 142 3.46 5.16 -13.87
CA ALA A 142 2.95 4.02 -14.64
C ALA A 142 3.79 3.79 -15.91
N VAL A 143 4.95 3.14 -15.77
CA VAL A 143 5.96 3.02 -16.84
C VAL A 143 5.47 2.35 -18.13
N ASP A 144 4.42 1.54 -18.06
CA ASP A 144 3.75 0.87 -19.19
C ASP A 144 2.84 1.82 -19.99
N LYS A 145 2.48 2.97 -19.41
CA LYS A 145 1.60 3.97 -20.02
C LYS A 145 2.42 5.07 -20.68
N THR A 146 2.06 5.37 -21.94
CA THR A 146 2.68 6.41 -22.76
C THR A 146 1.62 7.35 -23.31
N TYR A 147 1.81 8.64 -23.12
CA TYR A 147 0.93 9.68 -23.66
C TYR A 147 1.75 10.93 -24.00
N SER A 148 1.39 11.60 -25.10
CA SER A 148 2.02 12.85 -25.52
C SER A 148 1.37 14.05 -24.83
N LEU A 149 1.93 14.44 -23.69
CA LEU A 149 1.46 15.58 -22.89
C LEU A 149 1.49 16.91 -23.68
N LYS A 150 0.37 17.64 -23.63
CA LYS A 150 0.17 18.89 -24.37
C LYS A 150 0.70 20.09 -23.62
N MET A 151 0.60 20.13 -22.29
CA MET A 151 1.06 21.28 -21.52
C MET A 151 2.57 21.24 -21.28
N LYS A 152 3.23 22.40 -21.37
CA LYS A 152 4.66 22.55 -21.05
C LYS A 152 4.96 22.19 -19.59
N ALA A 153 4.06 22.55 -18.68
CA ALA A 153 4.19 22.24 -17.26
C ALA A 153 4.19 20.72 -17.01
N SER A 154 3.27 19.98 -17.63
CA SER A 154 3.17 18.52 -17.46
C SER A 154 4.37 17.79 -18.05
N ARG A 155 4.85 18.18 -19.24
CA ARG A 155 6.09 17.61 -19.80
C ARG A 155 7.29 17.83 -18.88
N PHE A 156 7.37 19.01 -18.26
CA PHE A 156 8.42 19.33 -17.30
C PHE A 156 8.32 18.44 -16.05
N ILE A 157 7.13 18.35 -15.45
CA ILE A 157 6.90 17.52 -14.26
C ILE A 157 7.15 16.04 -14.53
N LEU A 158 6.68 15.50 -15.66
CA LEU A 158 6.94 14.11 -16.02
C LEU A 158 8.44 13.85 -16.22
N SER A 159 9.17 14.80 -16.82
CA SER A 159 10.63 14.70 -16.95
C SER A 159 11.33 14.72 -15.59
N GLU A 160 10.89 15.57 -14.66
CA GLU A 160 11.42 15.63 -13.30
C GLU A 160 11.16 14.31 -12.55
N ILE A 161 9.93 13.77 -12.64
CA ILE A 161 9.55 12.47 -12.05
C ILE A 161 10.41 11.35 -12.62
N ASN A 162 10.59 11.26 -13.93
CA ASN A 162 11.42 10.21 -14.53
C ASN A 162 12.91 10.29 -14.11
N GLN A 163 13.40 11.49 -13.76
CA GLN A 163 14.78 11.66 -13.31
C GLN A 163 14.96 11.35 -11.82
N LYS A 164 14.03 11.81 -10.98
CA LYS A 164 14.13 11.69 -9.51
C LYS A 164 13.48 10.41 -8.96
N PHE A 165 12.36 10.00 -9.53
CA PHE A 165 11.46 8.96 -9.02
C PHE A 165 10.95 8.04 -10.16
N PRO A 166 11.84 7.43 -10.96
CA PRO A 166 11.46 6.77 -12.23
C PRO A 166 10.38 5.68 -12.09
N ILE A 167 10.33 5.00 -10.94
CA ILE A 167 9.53 3.80 -10.69
C ILE A 167 8.97 3.73 -9.26
N MET A 168 9.51 4.52 -8.33
CA MET A 168 9.15 4.47 -6.91
C MET A 168 8.06 5.48 -6.61
N PRO A 169 7.18 5.21 -5.63
CA PRO A 169 6.25 6.20 -5.12
C PRO A 169 6.99 7.46 -4.63
N PHE A 170 6.41 8.62 -4.88
CA PHE A 170 6.96 9.91 -4.47
C PHE A 170 5.88 10.83 -3.94
N ASN A 171 6.27 11.81 -3.11
CA ASN A 171 5.35 12.82 -2.64
C ASN A 171 5.38 14.04 -3.58
N ALA A 172 4.20 14.60 -3.89
CA ALA A 172 4.07 15.79 -4.71
C ALA A 172 4.83 17.01 -4.16
N ARG A 173 5.11 17.06 -2.85
CA ARG A 173 5.92 18.11 -2.22
C ARG A 173 7.38 18.10 -2.66
N ASP A 174 7.88 16.98 -3.19
CA ASP A 174 9.29 16.83 -3.60
C ASP A 174 9.51 17.29 -5.07
N LEU A 175 8.45 17.74 -5.73
CA LEU A 175 8.45 18.34 -7.07
C LEU A 175 8.57 19.86 -7.05
N GLU A 176 8.87 20.47 -8.20
CA GLU A 176 8.89 21.93 -8.32
C GLU A 176 7.49 22.55 -8.09
N GLU A 177 7.32 23.20 -6.93
CA GLU A 177 6.05 23.70 -6.40
C GLU A 177 5.24 24.55 -7.40
N LYS A 178 5.91 25.44 -8.16
CA LYS A 178 5.25 26.35 -9.11
C LYS A 178 4.52 25.64 -10.24
N ARG A 179 4.91 24.40 -10.55
CA ARG A 179 4.40 23.64 -11.72
C ARG A 179 3.72 22.34 -11.34
N ALA A 180 3.94 21.82 -10.12
CA ALA A 180 3.45 20.53 -9.66
C ALA A 180 1.93 20.38 -9.80
N ARG A 181 1.15 21.33 -9.28
CA ARG A 181 -0.33 21.20 -9.24
C ARG A 181 -0.98 21.05 -10.63
N LEU A 182 -0.58 21.88 -11.60
CA LEU A 182 -1.14 21.82 -12.95
C LEU A 182 -0.51 20.68 -13.77
N GLY A 183 0.79 20.42 -13.58
CA GLY A 183 1.48 19.37 -14.31
C GLY A 183 1.04 17.95 -13.92
N LEU A 184 0.78 17.72 -12.63
CA LEU A 184 0.28 16.44 -12.13
C LEU A 184 -1.12 16.13 -12.67
N LEU A 185 -2.00 17.13 -12.75
CA LEU A 185 -3.39 16.92 -13.18
C LEU A 185 -3.49 16.29 -14.58
N GLU A 186 -2.73 16.79 -15.56
CA GLU A 186 -2.71 16.20 -16.91
C GLU A 186 -2.09 14.80 -16.90
N CYS A 187 -1.06 14.55 -16.06
CA CYS A 187 -0.44 13.24 -15.96
C CYS A 187 -1.38 12.19 -15.38
N VAL A 188 -2.12 12.53 -14.31
CA VAL A 188 -3.13 11.65 -13.69
C VAL A 188 -4.29 11.38 -14.64
N ASN A 189 -4.81 12.41 -15.30
CA ASN A 189 -5.94 12.27 -16.25
C ASN A 189 -5.62 11.39 -17.49
N HIS A 190 -4.34 11.09 -17.73
CA HIS A 190 -3.87 10.25 -18.82
C HIS A 190 -3.14 9.01 -18.33
N ASP A 191 -3.40 8.59 -17.08
CA ASP A 191 -2.89 7.36 -16.45
C ASP A 191 -1.36 7.22 -16.50
N LEU A 192 -0.64 8.34 -16.42
CA LEU A 192 0.83 8.32 -16.41
C LEU A 192 1.41 8.12 -15.00
N LEU A 193 0.57 8.26 -13.95
CA LEU A 193 0.92 8.26 -12.53
C LEU A 193 -0.04 7.41 -11.71
#